data_AF-A0A8H7SS42-F1
#
_entry.id   AF-A0A8H7SS42-F1
#
_cell.length_a   1.000
_cell.length_b   1.000
_cell.length_c   1.000
_cell.angle_alpha   90.00
_cell.angle_beta   90.00
_cell.angle_gamma   90.00
#
_symmetry.space_group_name_H-M   'P 1'
#
loop_
_entity.id
_entity.type
_entity.pdbx_description
1 polymer ?
#
loop_
_entity_poly.entity_id
_entity_poly.type
_entity_poly.pdbx_seq_one_letter_code
_entity_poly.pdbx_strand_id
1 'polypeptide(L)'
;MIVDASIRNSYIWQEVKTIHLRTNMHVRAYINQLHSPNEPISKVYPQQNLDNSLGNPQIFFKSAILTTQNSVVDALNEKVLNLMPGDTTTLLSSDSVETSEQENDEIQQISTEYLHTLNPANFPPAKLILKKGCIIMLLRNLGPEKGLCNGTRLIVKDILAYTLIVAVMHDNGSINEQIEIIPRIQLFTLEYEYPFILTRKQFPVKLIFAMTINKSQGHSLSNVGIDFRSPAFTHGQIYVALSRSINLKGIHILHQSKSDSNPEDKAIYTTNKLVDQCNAEIISIMYTEKFVSESFDIVVGQSGYAADRKALLDYASDINLPYHKTGSLVKELQLQIEARYT
;
A
#
# COMPACT_ATOMS: atom_id res chain seq x y z
N MET A 1 17.14 -11.66 -10.64
CA MET A 1 18.00 -11.26 -9.52
C MET A 1 17.30 -10.32 -8.50
N ILE A 2 16.01 -10.55 -8.20
CA ILE A 2 15.28 -10.03 -7.01
C ILE A 2 14.49 -11.18 -6.34
N VAL A 3 14.44 -12.36 -6.96
CA VAL A 3 13.67 -13.53 -6.51
C VAL A 3 14.33 -14.23 -5.31
N ASP A 4 15.63 -14.03 -5.09
CA ASP A 4 16.37 -14.61 -3.95
C ASP A 4 16.25 -13.82 -2.65
N ALA A 5 15.68 -12.61 -2.67
CA ALA A 5 15.49 -11.79 -1.47
C ALA A 5 14.23 -12.21 -0.68
N SER A 6 14.05 -13.51 -0.47
CA SER A 6 12.99 -14.05 0.39
C SER A 6 13.56 -14.30 1.78
N ILE A 7 12.84 -13.88 2.83
CA ILE A 7 13.16 -14.21 4.22
C ILE A 7 13.36 -15.72 4.42
N ARG A 8 12.70 -16.57 3.62
CA ARG A 8 12.81 -18.03 3.67
C ARG A 8 14.13 -18.59 3.14
N ASN A 9 14.84 -17.81 2.33
CA ASN A 9 16.16 -18.18 1.81
C ASN A 9 17.30 -17.61 2.67
N SER A 10 16.97 -16.84 3.72
CA SER A 10 17.95 -16.37 4.69
C SER A 10 18.41 -17.53 5.59
N TYR A 11 19.70 -17.56 5.90
CA TYR A 11 20.27 -18.49 6.90
C TYR A 11 19.59 -18.36 8.27
N ILE A 12 18.99 -17.20 8.57
CA ILE A 12 18.26 -16.92 9.81
C ILE A 12 16.92 -17.66 9.86
N TRP A 13 16.36 -18.07 8.72
CA TRP A 13 15.05 -18.74 8.67
C TRP A 13 15.00 -20.05 9.48
N GLN A 14 16.13 -20.76 9.57
CA GLN A 14 16.25 -21.99 10.36
C GLN A 14 16.03 -21.76 11.86
N GLU A 15 16.20 -20.51 12.33
CA GLU A 15 16.02 -20.11 13.72
C GLU A 15 14.64 -19.44 13.96
N VAL A 16 13.85 -19.22 12.90
CA VAL A 16 12.53 -18.58 13.02
C VAL A 16 11.48 -19.60 13.44
N LYS A 17 10.88 -19.37 14.61
CA LYS A 17 9.72 -20.14 15.06
C LYS A 17 8.51 -19.81 14.18
N THR A 18 8.14 -20.76 13.33
CA THR A 18 6.96 -20.61 12.47
C THR A 18 5.68 -20.85 13.28
N ILE A 19 4.74 -19.90 13.21
CA ILE A 19 3.42 -20.01 13.85
C ILE A 19 2.36 -20.08 12.75
N HIS A 20 1.60 -21.17 12.71
CA HIS A 20 0.53 -21.35 11.74
C HIS A 20 -0.79 -20.83 12.29
N LEU A 21 -1.48 -20.00 11.51
CA LEU A 21 -2.87 -19.67 11.77
C LEU A 21 -3.72 -20.92 11.54
N ARG A 22 -4.34 -21.43 12.62
CA ARG A 22 -5.15 -22.67 12.60
C ARG A 22 -6.60 -22.46 12.16
N THR A 23 -7.04 -21.21 12.04
CA THR A 23 -8.43 -20.87 11.72
C THR A 23 -8.49 -20.22 10.35
N ASN A 24 -9.21 -20.86 9.44
CA ASN A 24 -9.45 -20.34 8.10
C ASN A 24 -10.35 -19.10 8.19
N MET A 25 -9.83 -17.92 7.86
CA MET A 25 -10.59 -16.67 7.87
C MET A 25 -11.44 -16.58 6.60
N HIS A 26 -12.45 -17.44 6.47
CA HIS A 26 -13.43 -17.31 5.41
C HIS A 26 -14.13 -15.95 5.55
N VAL A 27 -13.96 -15.08 4.56
CA VAL A 27 -14.73 -13.84 4.43
C VAL A 27 -16.18 -14.23 4.15
N ARG A 28 -17.00 -14.31 5.20
CA ARG A 28 -18.45 -14.57 5.07
C ARG A 28 -19.17 -13.28 4.68
N ALA A 29 -19.65 -13.22 3.44
CA ALA A 29 -20.85 -12.53 2.91
C ALA A 29 -21.25 -11.09 3.33
N TYR A 30 -20.46 -10.35 4.11
CA TYR A 30 -20.83 -9.01 4.63
C TYR A 30 -19.98 -7.86 4.05
N ILE A 31 -19.63 -7.92 2.76
CA ILE A 31 -18.95 -6.81 2.08
C ILE A 31 -20.00 -5.88 1.47
N ASN A 32 -19.94 -4.59 1.80
CA ASN A 32 -20.82 -3.59 1.19
C ASN A 32 -20.33 -3.30 -0.24
N GLN A 33 -21.12 -3.66 -1.24
CA GLN A 33 -20.84 -3.28 -2.62
C GLN A 33 -21.25 -1.83 -2.87
N LEU A 34 -20.39 -1.08 -3.52
CA LEU A 34 -20.59 0.29 -3.93
C LEU A 34 -20.79 0.36 -5.45
N HIS A 35 -21.56 1.35 -5.89
CA HIS A 35 -22.00 1.54 -7.27
C HIS A 35 -21.57 2.90 -7.85
N SER A 36 -21.11 3.84 -7.02
CA SER A 36 -20.71 5.17 -7.48
C SER A 36 -19.27 5.55 -7.07
N PRO A 37 -18.50 6.25 -7.94
CA PRO A 37 -17.14 6.72 -7.68
C PRO A 37 -16.91 7.47 -6.37
N ASN A 38 -17.93 8.17 -5.84
CA ASN A 38 -17.79 8.97 -4.63
C ASN A 38 -18.29 8.25 -3.36
N GLU A 39 -18.92 7.07 -3.49
CA GLU A 39 -19.39 6.31 -2.33
C GLU A 39 -18.27 5.81 -1.40
N PRO A 40 -17.05 5.45 -1.87
CA PRO A 40 -15.96 5.12 -0.96
C PRO A 40 -15.69 6.26 0.02
N ILE A 41 -15.76 7.51 -0.44
CA ILE A 41 -15.58 8.69 0.41
C ILE A 41 -16.70 8.77 1.44
N SER A 42 -17.97 8.74 1.02
CA SER A 42 -19.08 8.94 1.95
C SER A 42 -19.24 7.80 2.97
N LYS A 43 -18.81 6.57 2.63
CA LYS A 43 -18.83 5.43 3.55
C LYS A 43 -17.65 5.40 4.52
N VAL A 44 -16.45 5.75 4.05
CA VAL A 44 -15.24 5.76 4.88
C VAL A 44 -15.16 7.02 5.74
N TYR A 45 -15.56 8.15 5.16
CA TYR A 45 -15.51 9.49 5.72
C TYR A 45 -16.88 10.18 5.61
N PRO A 46 -17.87 9.78 6.42
CA PRO A 46 -19.18 10.45 6.43
C PRO A 46 -19.06 11.95 6.67
N GLN A 47 -19.92 12.76 6.03
CA GLN A 47 -19.82 14.22 6.13
C GLN A 47 -19.86 14.73 7.57
N GLN A 48 -20.71 14.15 8.44
CA GLN A 48 -20.77 14.49 9.87
C GLN A 48 -19.41 14.32 10.60
N ASN A 49 -18.63 13.32 10.20
CA ASN A 49 -17.29 13.10 10.74
C ASN A 49 -16.30 14.14 10.19
N LEU A 50 -16.37 14.42 8.88
CA LEU A 50 -15.57 15.47 8.25
C LEU A 50 -15.84 16.84 8.86
N ASP A 51 -17.10 17.20 9.11
CA ASP A 51 -17.51 18.46 9.73
C ASP A 51 -16.96 18.60 11.17
N ASN A 52 -16.79 17.48 11.88
CA ASN A 52 -16.19 17.45 13.22
C ASN A 52 -14.68 17.14 13.19
N SER A 53 -13.99 17.33 12.06
CA SER A 53 -12.55 17.03 11.94
C SER A 53 -11.69 17.83 12.91
N LEU A 54 -12.10 19.04 13.29
CA LEU A 54 -11.37 19.88 14.25
C LEU A 54 -11.59 19.43 15.69
N GLY A 55 -12.80 19.00 16.04
CA GLY A 55 -13.16 18.56 17.39
C GLY A 55 -12.79 17.11 17.69
N ASN A 56 -12.81 16.24 16.68
CA ASN A 56 -12.50 14.82 16.82
C ASN A 56 -11.76 14.25 15.59
N PRO A 57 -10.54 14.73 15.28
CA PRO A 57 -9.77 14.27 14.11
C PRO A 57 -9.39 12.77 14.15
N GLN A 58 -9.47 12.13 15.31
CA GLN A 58 -8.99 10.77 15.53
C GLN A 58 -9.87 9.70 14.90
N ILE A 59 -11.12 10.03 14.59
CA ILE A 59 -12.06 9.14 13.89
C ILE A 59 -11.55 8.69 12.53
N PHE A 60 -10.61 9.43 11.93
CA PHE A 60 -10.00 9.09 10.64
C PHE A 60 -8.84 8.12 10.77
N PHE A 61 -8.27 7.92 11.96
CA PHE A 61 -7.02 7.19 12.15
C PHE A 61 -7.10 5.75 11.66
N LYS A 62 -8.16 5.03 12.02
CA LYS A 62 -8.42 3.64 11.61
C LYS A 62 -9.26 3.55 10.32
N SER A 63 -9.31 4.63 9.55
CA SER A 63 -10.07 4.72 8.30
C SER A 63 -9.14 4.95 7.11
N ALA A 64 -9.40 4.30 5.98
CA ALA A 64 -8.65 4.55 4.74
C ALA A 64 -9.43 4.14 3.50
N ILE A 65 -9.18 4.80 2.38
CA ILE A 65 -9.53 4.29 1.05
C ILE A 65 -8.29 3.67 0.41
N LEU A 66 -8.42 2.43 -0.07
CA LEU A 66 -7.37 1.66 -0.70
C LEU A 66 -7.63 1.58 -2.20
N THR A 67 -6.59 1.78 -3.00
CA THR A 67 -6.65 1.62 -4.47
C THR A 67 -5.36 1.02 -5.01
N THR A 68 -5.33 0.65 -6.28
CA THR A 68 -4.17 0.05 -6.93
C THR A 68 -3.20 1.10 -7.49
N GLN A 69 -3.67 2.32 -7.82
CA GLN A 69 -2.89 3.35 -8.51
C GLN A 69 -2.65 4.62 -7.67
N ASN A 70 -1.42 5.17 -7.74
CA ASN A 70 -1.08 6.41 -7.02
C ASN A 70 -1.86 7.64 -7.52
N SER A 71 -2.12 7.75 -8.82
CA SER A 71 -2.89 8.86 -9.40
C SER A 71 -4.30 8.97 -8.81
N VAL A 72 -4.94 7.83 -8.55
CA VAL A 72 -6.26 7.77 -7.91
C VAL A 72 -6.18 8.13 -6.42
N VAL A 73 -5.08 7.76 -5.74
CA VAL A 73 -4.83 8.13 -4.34
C VAL A 73 -4.81 9.65 -4.17
N ASP A 74 -4.07 10.35 -5.01
CA ASP A 74 -3.91 11.80 -4.90
C ASP A 74 -5.25 12.52 -5.13
N ALA A 75 -6.01 12.11 -6.15
CA ALA A 75 -7.34 12.66 -6.43
C ALA A 75 -8.35 12.40 -5.29
N LEU A 76 -8.31 11.22 -4.65
CA LEU A 76 -9.17 10.90 -3.51
C LEU A 76 -8.78 11.72 -2.27
N ASN A 77 -7.48 11.85 -1.99
CA ASN A 77 -6.97 12.66 -0.89
C ASN A 77 -7.41 14.12 -1.01
N GLU A 78 -7.29 14.70 -2.20
CA GLU A 78 -7.72 16.07 -2.48
C GLU A 78 -9.24 16.24 -2.29
N LYS A 79 -10.04 15.30 -2.82
CA LYS A 79 -11.50 15.33 -2.64
C LYS A 79 -11.90 15.30 -1.17
N VAL A 80 -11.31 14.41 -0.36
CA VAL A 80 -11.63 14.31 1.07
C VAL A 80 -11.21 15.60 1.80
N LEU A 81 -10.04 16.16 1.50
CA LEU A 81 -9.58 17.42 2.11
C LEU A 81 -10.53 18.59 1.77
N ASN A 82 -11.04 18.65 0.54
CA ASN A 82 -11.96 19.69 0.11
C ASN A 82 -13.33 19.62 0.83
N LEU A 83 -13.74 18.42 1.25
CA LEU A 83 -14.97 18.21 2.03
C LEU A 83 -14.81 18.55 3.52
N MET A 84 -13.59 18.67 4.04
CA MET A 84 -13.34 19.08 5.41
C MET A 84 -13.59 20.58 5.62
N PRO A 85 -14.07 21.01 6.79
CA PRO A 85 -14.18 22.42 7.14
C PRO A 85 -12.79 23.06 7.35
N GLY A 86 -12.78 24.39 7.40
CA GLY A 86 -11.59 25.19 7.70
C GLY A 86 -10.78 25.58 6.46
N ASP A 87 -9.88 26.53 6.68
CA ASP A 87 -9.09 27.15 5.62
C ASP A 87 -7.97 26.23 5.14
N THR A 88 -7.79 26.21 3.82
CA THR A 88 -6.74 25.46 3.16
C THR A 88 -5.42 26.24 3.20
N THR A 89 -4.36 25.62 3.69
CA THR A 89 -3.00 26.16 3.60
C THR A 89 -2.23 25.47 2.48
N THR A 90 -1.72 26.25 1.53
CA THR A 90 -0.85 25.77 0.45
C THR A 90 0.61 26.00 0.82
N LEU A 91 1.41 24.94 0.82
CA LEU A 91 2.81 24.92 1.18
C LEU A 91 3.63 24.49 -0.05
N LEU A 92 4.23 25.46 -0.73
CA LEU A 92 5.11 25.20 -1.88
C LEU A 92 6.49 24.75 -1.40
N SER A 93 7.10 23.82 -2.13
CA SER A 93 8.48 23.40 -1.90
C SER A 93 9.47 24.47 -2.39
N SER A 94 10.72 24.32 -1.97
CA SER A 94 11.83 25.05 -2.55
C SER A 94 12.71 24.02 -3.26
N ASP A 95 12.69 24.04 -4.58
CA ASP A 95 13.36 23.06 -5.43
C ASP A 95 14.58 23.71 -6.10
N SER A 96 15.67 22.96 -6.20
CA SER A 96 16.87 23.33 -6.94
C SER A 96 17.45 22.11 -7.65
N VAL A 97 18.33 22.35 -8.63
CA VAL A 97 19.00 21.29 -9.38
C VAL A 97 20.50 21.41 -9.28
N GLU A 98 21.18 20.28 -9.22
CA GLU A 98 22.64 20.17 -9.24
C GLU A 98 23.06 19.19 -10.35
N THR A 99 24.21 19.44 -10.99
CA THR A 99 24.79 18.60 -12.04
C THR A 99 26.12 18.02 -11.59
N SER A 100 26.40 16.77 -11.97
CA SER A 100 27.71 16.14 -11.76
C SER A 100 28.78 16.64 -12.74
N GLU A 101 28.35 17.15 -13.90
CA GLU A 101 29.22 17.77 -14.91
C GLU A 101 29.29 19.29 -14.68
N GLN A 102 30.49 19.86 -14.82
CA GLN A 102 30.75 21.29 -14.68
C GLN A 102 29.82 22.09 -15.60
N GLU A 103 28.96 22.91 -15.01
CA GLU A 103 28.18 23.98 -15.64
C GLU A 103 27.54 23.63 -17.00
N ASN A 104 26.52 22.77 -16.97
CA ASN A 104 25.58 22.68 -18.09
C ASN A 104 24.55 23.81 -17.97
N ASP A 105 24.76 24.91 -18.71
CA ASP A 105 23.91 26.11 -18.73
C ASP A 105 22.42 25.79 -18.99
N GLU A 106 22.13 24.71 -19.74
CA GLU A 106 20.75 24.29 -20.04
C GLU A 106 20.01 23.76 -18.81
N ILE A 107 20.73 23.12 -17.87
CA ILE A 107 20.13 22.56 -16.64
C ILE A 107 19.88 23.66 -15.60
N GLN A 108 20.72 24.70 -15.56
CA GLN A 108 20.49 25.86 -14.70
C GLN A 108 19.27 26.70 -15.14
N GLN A 109 18.83 26.57 -16.38
CA GLN A 109 17.64 27.24 -16.93
C GLN A 109 16.33 26.47 -16.70
N ILE A 110 16.36 25.32 -16.01
CA ILE A 110 15.15 24.56 -15.73
C ILE A 110 14.20 25.39 -14.85
N SER A 111 13.02 25.67 -15.39
CA SER A 111 11.98 26.43 -14.70
C SER A 111 11.52 25.74 -13.40
N THR A 112 11.21 26.53 -12.37
CA THR A 112 10.67 26.00 -11.11
C THR A 112 9.32 25.30 -11.32
N GLU A 113 8.54 25.75 -12.30
CA GLU A 113 7.27 25.17 -12.71
C GLU A 113 7.46 23.73 -13.18
N TYR A 114 8.49 23.47 -14.00
CA TYR A 114 8.84 22.11 -14.42
C TYR A 114 9.27 21.25 -13.22
N LEU A 115 10.14 21.77 -12.34
CA LEU A 115 10.57 21.03 -11.15
C LEU A 115 9.38 20.63 -10.25
N HIS A 116 8.39 21.50 -10.13
CA HIS A 116 7.17 21.21 -9.37
C HIS A 116 6.30 20.12 -10.01
N THR A 117 6.47 19.79 -11.29
CA THR A 117 5.80 18.64 -11.92
C THR A 117 6.45 17.30 -11.59
N LEU A 118 7.72 17.32 -11.15
CA LEU A 118 8.45 16.10 -10.82
C LEU A 118 7.96 15.52 -9.47
N ASN A 119 7.64 14.24 -9.49
CA ASN A 119 7.17 13.48 -8.33
C ASN A 119 8.03 12.22 -8.10
N PRO A 120 9.29 12.38 -7.65
CA PRO A 120 10.17 11.25 -7.39
C PRO A 120 9.62 10.32 -6.31
N ALA A 121 10.04 9.05 -6.35
CA ALA A 121 9.58 8.07 -5.38
C ALA A 121 9.98 8.47 -3.94
N ASN A 122 9.04 8.36 -3.00
CA ASN A 122 9.24 8.74 -1.60
C ASN A 122 9.55 10.23 -1.38
N PHE A 123 9.30 11.13 -2.32
CA PHE A 123 9.38 12.56 -2.08
C PHE A 123 8.02 13.11 -1.61
N PRO A 124 8.02 14.17 -0.80
CA PRO A 124 6.81 14.97 -0.61
C PRO A 124 6.43 15.70 -1.91
N PRO A 125 5.14 15.97 -2.13
CA PRO A 125 4.70 16.73 -3.29
C PRO A 125 5.26 18.15 -3.25
N ALA A 126 5.58 18.71 -4.42
CA ALA A 126 6.04 20.09 -4.52
C ALA A 126 5.00 21.07 -3.93
N LYS A 127 3.74 20.88 -4.30
CA LYS A 127 2.59 21.58 -3.72
C LYS A 127 1.92 20.70 -2.69
N LEU A 128 2.15 20.99 -1.41
CA LEU A 128 1.48 20.31 -0.30
C LEU A 128 0.30 21.17 0.18
N ILE A 129 -0.91 20.62 0.15
CA ILE A 129 -2.13 21.31 0.54
C ILE A 129 -2.67 20.64 1.80
N LEU A 130 -2.87 21.39 2.89
CA LEU A 130 -3.29 20.86 4.19
C LEU A 130 -4.39 21.72 4.84
N LYS A 131 -5.11 21.13 5.79
CA LYS A 131 -6.04 21.80 6.70
C LYS A 131 -5.76 21.34 8.13
N LYS A 132 -6.09 22.16 9.13
CA LYS A 132 -6.06 21.70 10.53
C LYS A 132 -7.04 20.52 10.71
N GLY A 133 -6.63 19.53 11.49
CA GLY A 133 -7.39 18.29 11.74
C GLY A 133 -7.28 17.22 10.65
N CYS A 134 -6.59 17.47 9.53
CA CYS A 134 -6.40 16.42 8.52
C CYS A 134 -5.37 15.38 8.97
N ILE A 135 -5.44 14.18 8.39
CA ILE A 135 -4.44 13.12 8.60
C ILE A 135 -3.38 13.16 7.52
N ILE A 136 -2.12 13.02 7.93
CA ILE A 136 -0.95 12.95 7.07
C ILE A 136 -0.11 11.72 7.42
N MET A 137 0.72 11.27 6.49
CA MET A 137 1.70 10.21 6.67
C MET A 137 3.10 10.80 6.59
N LEU A 138 3.95 10.44 7.55
CA LEU A 138 5.37 10.78 7.54
C LEU A 138 6.12 9.91 6.51
N LEU A 139 7.01 10.51 5.74
CA LEU A 139 7.74 9.87 4.64
C LEU A 139 9.19 9.50 5.01
N ARG A 140 9.67 9.91 6.18
CA ARG A 140 11.05 9.70 6.66
C ARG A 140 11.07 9.39 8.14
N ASN A 141 12.10 8.68 8.58
CA ASN A 141 12.37 8.54 10.00
C ASN A 141 12.96 9.86 10.50
N LEU A 142 12.30 10.51 11.44
CA LEU A 142 12.77 11.76 12.06
C LEU A 142 13.14 11.57 13.54
N GLY A 143 12.49 10.63 14.20
CA GLY A 143 12.72 10.30 15.61
C GLY A 143 11.99 9.01 15.96
N PRO A 144 12.55 7.83 15.62
CA PRO A 144 11.91 6.54 15.89
C PRO A 144 11.55 6.33 17.35
N GLU A 145 12.35 6.85 18.27
CA GLU A 145 12.13 6.84 19.72
C GLU A 145 10.87 7.59 20.14
N LYS A 146 10.40 8.52 19.31
CA LYS A 146 9.15 9.29 19.48
C LYS A 146 8.00 8.74 18.65
N GLY A 147 8.20 7.60 17.97
CA GLY A 147 7.24 7.07 17.00
C GLY A 147 7.18 7.84 15.68
N LEU A 148 8.12 8.76 15.41
CA LEU A 148 8.21 9.48 14.13
C LEU A 148 8.97 8.65 13.08
N CYS A 149 8.37 7.53 12.70
CA CYS A 149 8.86 6.61 11.67
C CYS A 149 8.18 6.85 10.32
N ASN A 150 8.85 6.46 9.23
CA ASN A 150 8.23 6.40 7.91
C ASN A 150 6.95 5.55 7.93
N GLY A 151 5.87 6.06 7.35
CA GLY A 151 4.54 5.42 7.36
C GLY A 151 3.66 5.81 8.55
N THR A 152 4.20 6.48 9.57
CA THR A 152 3.41 6.91 10.74
C THR A 152 2.33 7.89 10.30
N ARG A 153 1.08 7.62 10.71
CA ARG A 153 -0.03 8.55 10.51
C ARG A 153 -0.08 9.57 11.65
N LEU A 154 -0.20 10.83 11.29
CA LEU A 154 -0.19 11.97 12.20
C LEU A 154 -1.42 12.84 11.95
N ILE A 155 -1.88 13.55 12.99
CA ILE A 155 -2.96 14.55 12.87
C ILE A 155 -2.33 15.93 12.87
N VAL A 156 -2.68 16.75 11.88
CA VAL A 156 -2.25 18.17 11.83
C VAL A 156 -3.01 18.96 12.88
N LYS A 157 -2.31 19.51 13.87
CA LYS A 157 -2.89 20.38 14.91
C LYS A 157 -2.72 21.86 14.54
N ASP A 158 -1.56 22.23 13.99
CA ASP A 158 -1.31 23.56 13.47
C ASP A 158 -0.35 23.55 12.27
N ILE A 159 -0.44 24.59 11.45
CA ILE A 159 0.36 24.79 10.26
C ILE A 159 1.00 26.17 10.37
N LEU A 160 2.30 26.20 10.65
CA LEU A 160 3.08 27.43 10.73
C LEU A 160 3.95 27.58 9.47
N ALA A 161 4.59 28.74 9.30
CA ALA A 161 5.38 29.05 8.12
C ALA A 161 6.50 28.02 7.85
N TYR A 162 7.15 27.52 8.90
CA TYR A 162 8.33 26.64 8.79
C TYR A 162 8.19 25.30 9.51
N THR A 163 7.09 25.09 10.24
CA THR A 163 6.87 23.91 11.06
C THR A 163 5.42 23.45 11.00
N LEU A 164 5.20 22.14 11.07
CA LEU A 164 3.90 21.57 11.36
C LEU A 164 3.86 21.15 12.83
N ILE A 165 2.77 21.47 13.52
CA ILE A 165 2.48 20.93 14.84
C ILE A 165 1.54 19.74 14.64
N VAL A 166 1.97 18.56 15.08
CA VAL A 166 1.26 17.32 14.82
C VAL A 166 1.06 16.51 16.09
N ALA A 167 0.00 15.72 16.13
CA ALA A 167 -0.15 14.67 17.15
C ALA A 167 0.22 13.32 16.55
N VAL A 168 1.08 12.57 17.26
CA VAL A 168 1.41 11.18 16.94
C VAL A 168 0.28 10.27 17.43
N MET A 169 -0.16 9.35 16.58
CA MET A 169 -1.22 8.40 16.92
C MET A 169 -0.61 7.00 17.06
N HIS A 170 -0.83 6.35 18.22
CA HIS A 170 -0.37 4.99 18.47
C HIS A 170 -1.43 3.94 18.11
N ASP A 171 -0.98 2.73 17.74
CA ASP A 171 -1.83 1.64 17.23
C ASP A 171 -2.92 1.17 18.20
N ASN A 172 -2.69 1.33 19.51
CA ASN A 172 -3.67 1.02 20.55
C ASN A 172 -4.88 1.99 20.55
N GLY A 173 -4.85 3.05 19.73
CA GLY A 173 -5.90 4.07 19.68
C GLY A 173 -5.94 4.93 20.95
N SER A 174 -4.97 4.81 21.86
CA SER A 174 -4.88 5.66 23.04
C SER A 174 -4.26 6.99 22.66
N ILE A 175 -4.91 8.05 23.12
CA ILE A 175 -4.46 9.42 22.96
C ILE A 175 -3.45 9.72 24.07
N ASN A 176 -2.20 9.36 23.87
CA ASN A 176 -1.18 10.26 24.39
C ASN A 176 -1.00 11.28 23.28
N GLU A 177 -1.55 12.49 23.44
CA GLU A 177 -1.39 13.60 22.50
C GLU A 177 0.07 14.05 22.52
N GLN A 178 1.00 13.17 22.16
CA GLN A 178 2.39 13.50 21.98
C GLN A 178 2.43 14.47 20.80
N ILE A 179 2.57 15.74 21.15
CA ILE A 179 2.71 16.82 20.19
C ILE A 179 4.16 16.85 19.75
N GLU A 180 4.36 16.68 18.45
CA GLU A 180 5.66 16.77 17.81
C GLU A 180 5.67 17.90 16.79
N ILE A 181 6.88 18.32 16.44
CA ILE A 181 7.12 19.37 15.46
C ILE A 181 7.81 18.72 14.25
N ILE A 182 7.23 18.91 13.07
CA ILE A 182 7.81 18.44 11.81
C ILE A 182 8.36 19.65 11.05
N PRO A 183 9.69 19.76 10.88
CA PRO A 183 10.30 20.80 10.05
C PRO A 183 10.30 20.42 8.57
N ARG A 184 10.57 21.41 7.71
CA ARG A 184 10.95 21.13 6.32
C ARG A 184 12.36 20.55 6.27
N ILE A 185 12.55 19.49 5.50
CA ILE A 185 13.86 18.88 5.26
C ILE A 185 14.23 18.97 3.78
N GLN A 186 15.51 18.89 3.46
CA GLN A 186 15.98 18.72 2.09
C GLN A 186 16.05 17.24 1.73
N LEU A 187 15.60 16.91 0.52
CA LEU A 187 15.67 15.59 -0.08
C LEU A 187 16.34 15.69 -1.45
N PHE A 188 17.15 14.69 -1.79
CA PHE A 188 17.95 14.64 -3.02
C PHE A 188 17.60 13.39 -3.81
N THR A 189 17.35 13.52 -5.11
CA THR A 189 17.15 12.35 -5.98
C THR A 189 18.47 11.64 -6.20
N LEU A 190 18.41 10.37 -6.57
CA LEU A 190 19.63 9.66 -6.98
C LEU A 190 20.06 10.11 -8.38
N GLU A 191 21.37 10.04 -8.65
CA GLU A 191 21.99 10.53 -9.90
C GLU A 191 21.41 9.89 -11.18
N TYR A 192 20.75 8.73 -11.06
CA TYR A 192 20.18 7.99 -12.19
C TYR A 192 18.67 8.17 -12.36
N GLU A 193 17.98 8.88 -11.45
CA GLU A 193 16.53 9.11 -11.57
C GLU A 193 16.19 10.15 -12.64
N TYR A 194 17.06 11.16 -12.78
CA TYR A 194 16.92 12.28 -13.69
C TYR A 194 18.31 12.65 -14.25
N PRO A 195 18.40 13.40 -15.36
CA PRO A 195 19.68 13.91 -15.87
C PRO A 195 20.35 14.95 -14.96
N PHE A 196 19.81 15.18 -13.76
CA PHE A 196 20.31 16.10 -12.73
C PHE A 196 19.89 15.59 -11.35
N ILE A 197 20.53 16.09 -10.29
CA ILE A 197 20.11 15.85 -8.91
C ILE A 197 19.07 16.92 -8.55
N LEU A 198 17.83 16.50 -8.31
CA LEU A 198 16.78 17.35 -7.76
C LEU A 198 16.94 17.44 -6.25
N THR A 199 17.11 18.65 -5.74
CA THR A 199 17.03 18.98 -4.31
C THR A 199 15.66 19.58 -4.02
N ARG A 200 14.82 18.92 -3.21
CA ARG A 200 13.52 19.42 -2.77
C ARG A 200 13.51 19.70 -1.27
N LYS A 201 13.26 20.95 -0.87
CA LYS A 201 13.04 21.34 0.53
C LYS A 201 11.56 21.46 0.84
N GLN A 202 11.03 20.52 1.63
CA GLN A 202 9.61 20.45 1.96
C GLN A 202 9.38 19.67 3.26
N PHE A 203 8.18 19.77 3.86
CA PHE A 203 7.78 18.86 4.94
C PHE A 203 7.76 17.42 4.42
N PRO A 204 8.40 16.46 5.09
CA PRO A 204 8.48 15.07 4.62
C PRO A 204 7.18 14.31 4.92
N VAL A 205 6.04 14.84 4.47
CA VAL A 205 4.71 14.32 4.75
C VAL A 205 3.84 14.34 3.50
N LYS A 206 2.76 13.56 3.51
CA LYS A 206 1.69 13.61 2.50
C LYS A 206 0.33 13.33 3.11
N LEU A 207 -0.76 13.77 2.47
CA LEU A 207 -2.11 13.41 2.87
C LEU A 207 -2.33 11.89 2.79
N ILE A 208 -3.19 11.36 3.67
CA ILE A 208 -3.37 9.90 3.78
C ILE A 208 -4.80 9.44 4.11
N PHE A 209 -5.80 10.11 3.55
CA PHE A 209 -7.17 9.57 3.51
C PHE A 209 -7.29 8.38 2.55
N ALA A 210 -6.54 8.41 1.46
CA ALA A 210 -6.37 7.31 0.54
C ALA A 210 -4.91 6.87 0.47
N MET A 211 -4.69 5.59 0.17
CA MET A 211 -3.37 5.01 -0.06
C MET A 211 -3.43 3.85 -1.04
N THR A 212 -2.28 3.48 -1.59
CA THR A 212 -2.23 2.26 -2.40
C THR A 212 -2.33 1.03 -1.52
N ILE A 213 -2.87 -0.06 -2.06
CA ILE A 213 -2.95 -1.35 -1.36
C ILE A 213 -1.56 -1.79 -0.88
N ASN A 214 -0.52 -1.59 -1.69
CA ASN A 214 0.84 -1.94 -1.30
C ASN A 214 1.33 -1.13 -0.09
N LYS A 215 0.99 0.17 -0.01
CA LYS A 215 1.32 1.03 1.14
C LYS A 215 0.43 0.76 2.37
N SER A 216 -0.67 0.04 2.20
CA SER A 216 -1.53 -0.37 3.32
C SER A 216 -0.97 -1.55 4.12
N GLN A 217 0.02 -2.27 3.57
CA GLN A 217 0.65 -3.40 4.25
C GLN A 217 1.24 -2.96 5.59
N GLY A 218 0.93 -3.71 6.65
CA GLY A 218 1.28 -3.36 8.04
C GLY A 218 0.24 -2.53 8.80
N HIS A 219 -0.74 -1.91 8.14
CA HIS A 219 -1.79 -1.16 8.83
C HIS A 219 -2.99 -2.04 9.22
N SER A 220 -3.55 -1.77 10.40
CA SER A 220 -4.84 -2.32 10.88
C SER A 220 -5.92 -1.25 10.87
N LEU A 221 -6.96 -1.42 10.06
CA LEU A 221 -8.00 -0.42 9.82
C LEU A 221 -9.38 -0.96 10.22
N SER A 222 -10.26 -0.13 10.76
CA SER A 222 -11.64 -0.50 11.13
C SER A 222 -12.68 -0.15 10.08
N ASN A 223 -12.40 0.83 9.22
CA ASN A 223 -13.30 1.26 8.15
C ASN A 223 -12.50 1.47 6.86
N VAL A 224 -12.68 0.58 5.89
CA VAL A 224 -11.86 0.48 4.68
C VAL A 224 -12.75 0.55 3.45
N GLY A 225 -12.53 1.57 2.62
CA GLY A 225 -13.06 1.63 1.26
C GLY A 225 -12.03 1.03 0.32
N ILE A 226 -12.41 0.15 -0.59
CA ILE A 226 -11.50 -0.46 -1.57
C ILE A 226 -12.02 -0.11 -2.95
N ASP A 227 -11.25 0.66 -3.71
CA ASP A 227 -11.56 1.07 -5.07
C ASP A 227 -10.82 0.19 -6.08
N PHE A 228 -11.54 -0.81 -6.59
CA PHE A 228 -11.13 -1.72 -7.65
C PHE A 228 -11.72 -1.32 -9.01
N ARG A 229 -11.94 -0.02 -9.27
CA ARG A 229 -12.19 0.43 -10.65
C ARG A 229 -10.97 0.22 -11.54
N SER A 230 -9.78 0.31 -10.97
CA SER A 230 -8.54 -0.19 -11.57
C SER A 230 -8.28 -1.60 -11.04
N PRO A 231 -8.17 -2.63 -11.92
CA PRO A 231 -8.04 -4.00 -11.48
C PRO A 231 -6.75 -4.23 -10.69
N ALA A 232 -6.78 -5.23 -9.80
CA ALA A 232 -5.57 -5.74 -9.17
C ALA A 232 -4.65 -6.33 -10.24
N PHE A 233 -3.37 -5.99 -10.18
CA PHE A 233 -2.39 -6.33 -11.22
C PHE A 233 -1.28 -7.26 -10.72
N THR A 234 -1.23 -7.54 -9.41
CA THR A 234 -0.32 -8.51 -8.80
C THR A 234 -1.08 -9.53 -7.96
N HIS A 235 -0.58 -10.77 -7.91
CA HIS A 235 -1.12 -11.83 -7.07
C HIS A 235 -1.12 -11.42 -5.59
N GLY A 236 -2.21 -11.74 -4.86
CA GLY A 236 -2.32 -11.46 -3.43
C GLY A 236 -2.68 -10.00 -3.09
N GLN A 237 -2.81 -9.11 -4.07
CA GLN A 237 -3.16 -7.72 -3.83
C GLN A 237 -4.60 -7.59 -3.27
N ILE A 238 -5.52 -8.44 -3.72
CA ILE A 238 -6.89 -8.48 -3.19
C ILE A 238 -6.88 -8.98 -1.74
N TYR A 239 -6.12 -10.04 -1.47
CA TYR A 239 -5.89 -10.51 -0.10
C TYR A 239 -5.29 -9.42 0.81
N VAL A 240 -4.25 -8.69 0.35
CA VAL A 240 -3.64 -7.61 1.12
C VAL A 240 -4.69 -6.55 1.45
N ALA A 241 -5.49 -6.11 0.46
CA ALA A 241 -6.52 -5.09 0.66
C ALA A 241 -7.58 -5.52 1.68
N LEU A 242 -8.11 -6.74 1.56
CA LEU A 242 -9.16 -7.25 2.44
C LEU A 242 -8.65 -7.54 3.86
N SER A 243 -7.42 -8.05 3.98
CA SER A 243 -6.80 -8.35 5.27
C SER A 243 -6.42 -7.12 6.09
N ARG A 244 -6.51 -5.90 5.53
CA ARG A 244 -6.27 -4.67 6.32
C ARG A 244 -7.40 -4.37 7.29
N SER A 245 -8.61 -4.84 7.00
CA SER A 245 -9.76 -4.55 7.85
C SER A 245 -9.80 -5.50 9.05
N ILE A 246 -9.98 -4.95 10.25
CA ILE A 246 -10.19 -5.73 11.48
C ILE A 246 -11.64 -6.19 11.65
N ASN A 247 -12.57 -5.70 10.81
CA ASN A 247 -14.00 -6.05 10.85
C ASN A 247 -14.59 -6.10 9.44
N LEU A 248 -15.29 -7.19 9.12
CA LEU A 248 -15.98 -7.38 7.84
C LEU A 248 -16.97 -6.25 7.53
N LYS A 249 -17.73 -5.77 8.53
CA LYS A 249 -18.73 -4.69 8.36
C LYS A 249 -18.12 -3.35 7.93
N GLY A 250 -16.82 -3.16 8.20
CA GLY A 250 -16.08 -1.97 7.82
C GLY A 250 -15.55 -2.00 6.40
N ILE A 251 -15.77 -3.07 5.63
CA ILE A 251 -15.27 -3.20 4.25
C ILE A 251 -16.34 -2.71 3.26
N HIS A 252 -15.98 -1.73 2.45
CA HIS A 252 -16.80 -1.20 1.35
C HIS A 252 -16.02 -1.31 0.05
N ILE A 253 -16.57 -1.95 -0.98
CA ILE A 253 -15.85 -2.19 -2.24
C ILE A 253 -16.56 -1.53 -3.41
N LEU A 254 -15.84 -0.69 -4.13
CA LEU A 254 -16.25 -0.15 -5.42
C LEU A 254 -15.57 -0.92 -6.55
N HIS A 255 -16.34 -1.29 -7.56
CA HIS A 255 -15.84 -1.97 -8.76
C HIS A 255 -16.51 -1.40 -10.02
N GLN A 256 -15.90 -1.58 -11.20
CA GLN A 256 -16.50 -1.17 -12.47
C GLN A 256 -17.77 -1.99 -12.76
N SER A 257 -18.88 -1.30 -13.04
CA SER A 257 -20.08 -1.91 -13.61
C SER A 257 -19.93 -2.01 -15.13
N LYS A 258 -20.47 -3.07 -15.72
CA LYS A 258 -20.36 -3.46 -17.15
C LYS A 258 -20.83 -2.43 -18.19
N SER A 259 -21.29 -1.24 -17.83
CA SER A 259 -21.88 -0.31 -18.80
C SER A 259 -20.85 0.44 -19.67
N ASP A 260 -19.57 0.48 -19.28
CA ASP A 260 -18.58 1.40 -19.89
C ASP A 260 -17.32 0.71 -20.46
N SER A 261 -17.29 -0.61 -20.66
CA SER A 261 -16.10 -1.30 -21.20
C SER A 261 -16.39 -2.19 -22.42
N ASN A 262 -15.46 -2.14 -23.39
CA ASN A 262 -15.43 -2.96 -24.60
C ASN A 262 -15.52 -4.47 -24.25
N PRO A 263 -16.17 -5.28 -25.10
CA PRO A 263 -16.45 -6.70 -24.83
C PRO A 263 -15.23 -7.63 -24.71
N GLU A 264 -14.01 -7.12 -24.82
CA GLU A 264 -12.77 -7.90 -24.71
C GLU A 264 -12.12 -7.87 -23.30
N ASP A 265 -12.50 -6.94 -22.42
CA ASP A 265 -11.98 -6.87 -21.04
C ASP A 265 -12.83 -7.71 -20.07
N LYS A 266 -12.64 -9.03 -20.13
CA LYS A 266 -13.27 -9.98 -19.18
C LYS A 266 -12.51 -10.06 -17.85
N ALA A 267 -12.78 -9.13 -16.95
CA ALA A 267 -12.56 -9.36 -15.52
C ALA A 267 -13.81 -8.91 -14.74
N ILE A 268 -14.76 -9.85 -14.59
CA ILE A 268 -16.06 -9.64 -13.95
C ILE A 268 -15.93 -9.96 -12.46
N TYR A 269 -15.91 -8.94 -11.61
CA TYR A 269 -15.81 -9.09 -10.16
C TYR A 269 -17.17 -8.82 -9.49
N THR A 270 -18.02 -9.84 -9.38
CA THR A 270 -19.13 -9.81 -8.41
C THR A 270 -18.57 -10.03 -7.00
N THR A 271 -19.15 -9.43 -5.95
CA THR A 271 -18.68 -9.55 -4.55
C THR A 271 -18.40 -11.01 -4.12
N ASN A 272 -19.23 -11.96 -4.56
CA ASN A 272 -18.99 -13.40 -4.34
C ASN A 272 -17.75 -13.92 -5.07
N LYS A 273 -17.49 -13.47 -6.31
CA LYS A 273 -16.28 -13.83 -7.07
C LYS A 273 -15.00 -13.19 -6.52
N LEU A 274 -15.07 -11.99 -5.95
CA LEU A 274 -13.93 -11.37 -5.24
C LEU A 274 -13.60 -12.13 -3.97
N VAL A 275 -14.63 -12.55 -3.24
CA VAL A 275 -14.48 -13.44 -2.08
C VAL A 275 -13.93 -14.79 -2.53
N ASP A 276 -14.42 -15.37 -3.63
CA ASP A 276 -13.89 -16.63 -4.19
C ASP A 276 -12.46 -16.49 -4.68
N GLN A 277 -12.09 -15.37 -5.31
CA GLN A 277 -10.72 -15.07 -5.71
C GLN A 277 -9.83 -14.81 -4.51
N CYS A 278 -10.28 -14.07 -3.51
CA CYS A 278 -9.55 -13.89 -2.25
C CYS A 278 -9.37 -15.23 -1.54
N ASN A 279 -10.42 -16.05 -1.47
CA ASN A 279 -10.35 -17.40 -0.94
C ASN A 279 -9.39 -18.27 -1.77
N ALA A 280 -9.39 -18.16 -3.10
CA ALA A 280 -8.47 -18.86 -3.98
C ALA A 280 -7.02 -18.36 -3.83
N GLU A 281 -6.80 -17.06 -3.63
CA GLU A 281 -5.49 -16.48 -3.30
C GLU A 281 -5.01 -16.95 -1.92
N ILE A 282 -5.88 -16.95 -0.91
CA ILE A 282 -5.58 -17.45 0.45
C ILE A 282 -5.26 -18.94 0.40
N ILE A 283 -6.07 -19.73 -0.30
CA ILE A 283 -5.81 -21.16 -0.55
C ILE A 283 -4.49 -21.32 -1.30
N SER A 284 -4.22 -20.55 -2.35
CA SER A 284 -2.96 -20.57 -3.10
C SER A 284 -1.75 -20.30 -2.18
N ILE A 285 -1.84 -19.26 -1.35
CA ILE A 285 -0.79 -18.92 -0.37
C ILE A 285 -0.63 -20.07 0.62
N MET A 286 -1.72 -20.55 1.25
CA MET A 286 -1.66 -21.64 2.24
C MET A 286 -1.11 -22.95 1.67
N TYR A 287 -1.51 -23.34 0.46
CA TYR A 287 -1.01 -24.55 -0.21
C TYR A 287 0.43 -24.39 -0.67
N THR A 288 0.84 -23.20 -1.16
CA THR A 288 2.25 -22.92 -1.48
C THR A 288 3.09 -22.95 -0.22
N GLU A 289 2.63 -22.38 0.89
CA GLU A 289 3.33 -22.43 2.18
C GLU A 289 3.45 -23.84 2.73
N LYS A 290 2.36 -24.61 2.68
CA LYS A 290 2.33 -26.01 3.09
C LYS A 290 3.25 -26.86 2.22
N PHE A 291 3.20 -26.68 0.90
CA PHE A 291 4.07 -27.37 -0.06
C PHE A 291 5.55 -27.04 0.18
N VAL A 292 5.88 -25.76 0.39
CA VAL A 292 7.26 -25.32 0.70
C VAL A 292 7.72 -25.92 2.03
N SER A 293 6.87 -25.97 3.05
CA SER A 293 7.18 -26.56 4.36
C SER A 293 7.37 -28.07 4.28
N GLU A 294 6.43 -28.80 3.68
CA GLU A 294 6.50 -30.26 3.52
C GLU A 294 7.67 -30.66 2.62
N SER A 295 7.96 -29.90 1.57
CA SER A 295 9.15 -30.10 0.74
C SER A 295 10.45 -29.83 1.51
N PHE A 296 10.45 -28.90 2.47
CA PHE A 296 11.61 -28.63 3.33
C PHE A 296 11.84 -29.76 4.35
N ASP A 297 10.78 -30.25 4.98
CA ASP A 297 10.84 -31.39 5.92
C ASP A 297 11.27 -32.69 5.23
N ILE A 298 10.80 -32.92 3.99
CA ILE A 298 11.25 -34.04 3.15
C ILE A 298 12.75 -33.91 2.80
N VAL A 299 13.23 -32.69 2.54
CA VAL A 299 14.64 -32.42 2.21
C VAL A 299 15.58 -32.56 3.41
N VAL A 300 15.15 -32.20 4.63
CA VAL A 300 15.95 -32.34 5.85
C VAL A 300 15.91 -33.78 6.40
N GLY A 301 14.82 -34.51 6.18
CA GLY A 301 14.62 -35.88 6.69
C GLY A 301 15.32 -37.00 5.90
N GLN A 302 15.92 -36.72 4.74
CA GLN A 302 16.59 -37.73 3.92
C GLN A 302 18.05 -37.33 3.65
N SER A 303 18.96 -37.85 4.46
CA SER A 303 20.35 -38.06 4.07
C SER A 303 20.39 -39.06 2.92
N GLY A 304 20.20 -38.58 1.70
CA GLY A 304 20.20 -39.40 0.49
C GLY A 304 19.49 -38.68 -0.65
N TYR A 305 20.27 -38.23 -1.63
CA TYR A 305 19.79 -37.68 -2.90
C TYR A 305 18.59 -38.46 -3.48
N ALA A 306 17.45 -37.78 -3.63
CA ALA A 306 16.38 -38.10 -4.58
C ALA A 306 15.58 -36.80 -4.84
N ALA A 307 15.87 -35.92 -5.81
CA ALA A 307 16.32 -36.07 -7.20
C ALA A 307 15.24 -36.60 -8.16
N ASP A 308 14.22 -35.78 -8.49
CA ASP A 308 13.85 -35.58 -9.90
C ASP A 308 13.02 -34.30 -10.08
N ARG A 309 13.58 -33.30 -10.78
CA ARG A 309 12.88 -32.10 -11.27
C ARG A 309 11.57 -32.47 -11.96
N LYS A 310 11.58 -33.61 -12.68
CA LYS A 310 10.43 -34.12 -13.42
C LYS A 310 9.26 -34.49 -12.52
N ALA A 311 9.51 -35.15 -11.38
CA ALA A 311 8.44 -35.57 -10.46
C ALA A 311 7.69 -34.37 -9.86
N LEU A 312 8.41 -33.28 -9.57
CA LEU A 312 7.80 -32.04 -9.06
C LEU A 312 7.01 -31.30 -10.14
N LEU A 313 7.49 -31.29 -11.38
CA LEU A 313 6.77 -30.70 -12.52
C LEU A 313 5.52 -31.51 -12.91
N ASP A 314 5.60 -32.85 -12.84
CA ASP A 314 4.47 -33.75 -13.12
C ASP A 314 3.37 -33.57 -12.05
N TYR A 315 3.75 -33.43 -10.78
CA TYR A 315 2.81 -33.14 -9.69
C TYR A 315 2.20 -31.73 -9.82
N ALA A 316 2.99 -30.71 -10.16
CA ALA A 316 2.51 -29.34 -10.40
C ALA A 316 1.47 -29.25 -11.55
N SER A 317 1.46 -30.27 -12.41
CA SER A 317 0.59 -30.36 -13.59
C SER A 317 -0.61 -31.30 -13.40
N ASP A 318 -0.84 -31.82 -12.19
CA ASP A 318 -1.97 -32.73 -11.92
C ASP A 318 -3.32 -31.99 -11.96
N ILE A 319 -4.18 -32.43 -12.89
CA ILE A 319 -5.50 -31.86 -13.16
C ILE A 319 -6.50 -32.03 -12.01
N ASN A 320 -6.23 -32.97 -11.11
CA ASN A 320 -7.07 -33.23 -9.95
C ASN A 320 -6.76 -32.30 -8.77
N LEU A 321 -5.68 -31.52 -8.86
CA LEU A 321 -5.31 -30.59 -7.80
C LEU A 321 -6.20 -29.34 -7.83
N PRO A 322 -6.59 -28.81 -6.64
CA PRO A 322 -7.56 -27.71 -6.55
C PRO A 322 -7.16 -26.44 -7.31
N TYR A 323 -5.86 -26.22 -7.50
CA TYR A 323 -5.29 -25.04 -8.14
C TYR A 323 -5.15 -25.15 -9.67
N HIS A 324 -5.33 -26.34 -10.26
CA HIS A 324 -5.16 -26.56 -11.71
C HIS A 324 -6.16 -25.77 -12.56
N LYS A 325 -7.33 -25.42 -12.02
CA LYS A 325 -8.33 -24.58 -12.70
C LYS A 325 -7.85 -23.13 -12.92
N THR A 326 -6.76 -22.73 -12.27
CA THR A 326 -6.17 -21.40 -12.38
C THR A 326 -4.86 -21.54 -13.14
N GLY A 327 -4.92 -21.56 -14.48
CA GLY A 327 -3.77 -21.88 -15.35
C GLY A 327 -2.51 -21.00 -15.14
N SER A 328 -2.65 -19.81 -14.55
CA SER A 328 -1.51 -18.98 -14.14
C SER A 328 -0.72 -19.57 -12.96
N LEU A 329 -1.37 -20.32 -12.06
CA LEU A 329 -0.75 -20.92 -10.87
C LEU A 329 0.10 -22.13 -11.20
N VAL A 330 -0.36 -22.98 -12.14
CA VAL A 330 0.43 -24.10 -12.65
C VAL A 330 1.75 -23.58 -13.24
N LYS A 331 1.66 -22.49 -14.01
CA LYS A 331 2.82 -21.86 -14.64
C LYS A 331 3.79 -21.24 -13.61
N GLU A 332 3.28 -20.63 -12.54
CA GLU A 332 4.10 -20.02 -11.50
C GLU A 332 4.79 -21.06 -10.61
N LEU A 333 4.11 -22.15 -10.24
CA LEU A 333 4.70 -23.30 -9.56
C LEU A 333 5.80 -23.96 -10.40
N GLN A 334 5.54 -24.16 -11.71
CA GLN A 334 6.56 -24.66 -12.63
C GLN A 334 7.77 -23.73 -12.69
N LEU A 335 7.57 -22.40 -12.79
CA LEU A 335 8.66 -21.42 -12.81
C LEU A 335 9.48 -21.42 -11.51
N GLN A 336 8.84 -21.57 -10.35
CA GLN A 336 9.52 -21.66 -9.05
C GLN A 336 10.29 -22.98 -8.89
N ILE A 337 9.74 -24.08 -9.40
CA ILE A 337 10.45 -25.37 -9.47
C ILE A 337 11.66 -25.24 -10.41
N GLU A 338 11.48 -24.66 -11.59
CA GLU A 338 12.56 -24.48 -12.57
C GLU A 338 13.69 -23.59 -12.04
N ALA A 339 13.36 -22.46 -11.41
CA ALA A 339 14.34 -21.55 -10.81
C ALA A 339 15.16 -22.18 -9.67
N ARG A 340 14.73 -23.33 -9.12
CA ARG A 340 15.40 -24.04 -8.03
C ARG A 340 16.35 -25.15 -8.51
N TYR A 341 16.25 -25.55 -9.79
CA TYR A 341 17.06 -26.60 -10.42
C TYR A 341 17.99 -26.07 -11.53
N THR A 342 17.96 -24.77 -11.81
CA THR A 342 18.98 -24.01 -12.55
C THR A 342 19.86 -23.26 -11.59
#